data_AF-A0A558GD71-F1
#
_entry.id   AF-A0A558GD71-F1
#
_cell.length_a   1.000
_cell.length_b   1.000
_cell.length_c   1.000
_cell.angle_alpha   90.00
_cell.angle_beta   90.00
_cell.angle_gamma   90.00
#
_symmetry.space_group_name_H-M   'P 1'
#
loop_
_entity.id
_entity.type
_entity.pdbx_description
1 polymer ?
#
loop_
_entity_poly.entity_id
_entity_poly.type
_entity_poly.pdbx_seq_one_letter_code
_entity_poly.pdbx_strand_id
1 'polypeptide(L)'
;MGLRDFDLDAAVDDWTEYYLGNGPSLVVFLVLNAAAFLVGVSFYVHSDPALSDLPTFLYPLFGDSPAALALMTLSAATLLPNLGRRVADAPVNRPLAYLHTLAFVWLVKYGVWTVVALNLRPDLYVGFSGAALWDYWGIMLTHAGFLALALVVPRYGATTKGALGFALTLALVNDVFDYGLGYYPPLKYEAGALLAGITVALSFLAVFLASRAFDRLPDATETARERPASHNR
;
A
#
# COMPACT_ATOMS: atom_id res chain seq x y z
N MET A 1 -25.39 2.11 21.13
CA MET A 1 -24.19 1.35 20.73
C MET A 1 -23.02 1.94 21.50
N GLY A 2 -22.53 1.26 22.53
CA GLY A 2 -21.40 1.74 23.32
C GLY A 2 -20.09 1.44 22.60
N LEU A 3 -19.13 2.36 22.62
CA LEU A 3 -17.78 2.22 22.04
C LEU A 3 -16.95 1.03 22.60
N ARG A 4 -17.52 0.18 23.47
CA ARG A 4 -16.84 -0.96 24.12
C ARG A 4 -16.93 -2.29 23.36
N ASP A 5 -17.79 -2.38 22.34
CA ASP A 5 -18.03 -3.65 21.60
C ASP A 5 -17.66 -3.57 20.11
N PHE A 6 -16.90 -2.55 19.68
CA PHE A 6 -16.47 -2.45 18.28
C PHE A 6 -15.27 -3.36 18.03
N ASP A 7 -15.51 -4.49 17.39
CA ASP A 7 -14.47 -5.38 16.86
C ASP A 7 -14.03 -4.85 15.48
N LEU A 8 -12.88 -4.19 15.45
CA LEU A 8 -12.29 -3.67 14.22
C LEU A 8 -11.97 -4.80 13.23
N ASP A 9 -11.54 -5.95 13.71
CA ASP A 9 -11.13 -7.04 12.82
C ASP A 9 -12.35 -7.61 12.09
N ALA A 10 -13.45 -7.84 12.81
CA ALA A 10 -14.72 -8.25 12.23
C ALA A 10 -15.27 -7.21 11.25
N ALA A 11 -15.22 -5.92 11.59
CA ALA A 11 -15.69 -4.86 10.69
C ALA A 11 -14.88 -4.80 9.38
N VAL A 12 -13.56 -4.99 9.46
CA VAL A 12 -12.70 -5.03 8.28
C VAL A 12 -12.98 -6.29 7.44
N ASP A 13 -13.28 -7.44 8.05
CA ASP A 13 -13.66 -8.65 7.31
C ASP A 13 -14.96 -8.44 6.54
N ASP A 14 -15.98 -7.89 7.20
CA ASP A 14 -17.27 -7.58 6.58
C ASP A 14 -17.12 -6.59 5.42
N TRP A 15 -16.32 -5.53 5.58
CA TRP A 15 -16.03 -4.59 4.50
C TRP A 15 -15.23 -5.21 3.37
N THR A 16 -14.26 -6.06 3.69
CA THR A 16 -13.47 -6.78 2.69
C THR A 16 -14.37 -7.64 1.82
N GLU A 17 -15.22 -8.46 2.44
CA GLU A 17 -16.15 -9.32 1.72
C GLU A 17 -17.16 -8.50 0.92
N TYR A 18 -17.72 -7.43 1.51
CA TYR A 18 -18.68 -6.56 0.83
C TYR A 18 -18.07 -5.87 -0.38
N TYR A 19 -16.92 -5.21 -0.25
CA TYR A 19 -16.36 -4.39 -1.34
C TYR A 19 -15.56 -5.21 -2.36
N LEU A 20 -14.93 -6.30 -1.95
CA LEU A 20 -14.02 -7.07 -2.81
C LEU A 20 -14.59 -8.44 -3.24
N GLY A 21 -15.57 -8.99 -2.53
CA GLY A 21 -16.13 -10.32 -2.82
C GLY A 21 -17.17 -10.35 -3.94
N ASN A 22 -17.81 -9.21 -4.24
CA ASN A 22 -18.81 -9.11 -5.30
C ASN A 22 -18.29 -8.35 -6.53
N GLY A 23 -18.68 -8.84 -7.73
CA GLY A 23 -18.15 -8.33 -9.00
C GLY A 23 -18.37 -6.83 -9.22
N PRO A 24 -19.59 -6.30 -9.08
CA PRO A 24 -19.85 -4.86 -9.24
C PRO A 24 -19.02 -3.99 -8.29
N SER A 25 -18.96 -4.30 -6.99
CA SER A 25 -18.18 -3.51 -6.03
C SER A 25 -16.68 -3.63 -6.29
N LEU A 26 -16.16 -4.81 -6.64
CA LEU A 26 -14.76 -4.98 -6.97
C LEU A 26 -14.38 -4.17 -8.22
N VAL A 27 -15.23 -4.15 -9.25
CA VAL A 27 -14.99 -3.32 -10.45
C VAL A 27 -14.97 -1.84 -10.10
N VAL A 28 -15.94 -1.36 -9.30
CA VAL A 28 -15.96 0.04 -8.84
C VAL A 28 -14.71 0.34 -8.03
N PHE A 29 -14.30 -0.56 -7.13
CA PHE A 29 -13.09 -0.42 -6.34
C PHE A 29 -11.84 -0.28 -7.21
N LEU A 30 -11.68 -1.14 -8.24
CA LEU A 30 -10.57 -1.08 -9.17
C LEU A 30 -10.57 0.22 -9.99
N VAL A 31 -11.74 0.66 -10.47
CA VAL A 31 -11.87 1.92 -11.21
C VAL A 31 -11.53 3.12 -10.33
N LEU A 32 -11.97 3.14 -9.07
CA LEU A 32 -11.64 4.21 -8.13
C LEU A 32 -10.14 4.26 -7.82
N ASN A 33 -9.48 3.10 -7.62
CA ASN A 33 -8.03 3.05 -7.44
C ASN A 33 -7.28 3.50 -8.69
N ALA A 34 -7.72 3.09 -9.89
CA ALA A 34 -7.13 3.52 -11.15
C ALA A 34 -7.31 5.03 -11.38
N ALA A 35 -8.46 5.60 -11.04
CA ALA A 35 -8.69 7.04 -11.12
C ALA A 35 -7.79 7.79 -10.12
N ALA A 36 -7.69 7.32 -8.88
CA ALA A 36 -6.78 7.89 -7.88
C ALA A 36 -5.32 7.81 -8.32
N PHE A 37 -4.92 6.70 -8.97
CA PHE A 37 -3.59 6.55 -9.56
C PHE A 37 -3.32 7.64 -10.59
N LEU A 38 -4.26 7.91 -11.51
CA LEU A 38 -4.12 8.96 -12.52
C LEU A 38 -4.05 10.36 -11.90
N VAL A 39 -4.80 10.61 -10.83
CA VAL A 39 -4.71 11.87 -10.06
C VAL A 39 -3.31 12.02 -9.46
N GLY A 40 -2.76 10.96 -8.87
CA GLY A 40 -1.40 10.95 -8.36
C GLY A 40 -0.37 11.16 -9.46
N VAL A 41 -0.50 10.49 -10.62
CA VAL A 41 0.39 10.71 -11.77
C VAL A 41 0.34 12.17 -12.21
N SER A 42 -0.86 12.74 -12.32
CA SER A 42 -1.04 14.16 -12.67
C SER A 42 -0.28 15.09 -11.71
N PHE A 43 -0.28 14.80 -10.40
CA PHE A 43 0.50 15.57 -9.43
C PHE A 43 2.00 15.58 -9.79
N TYR A 44 2.59 14.43 -10.10
CA TYR A 44 4.01 14.31 -10.45
C TYR A 44 4.35 14.77 -11.88
N VAL A 45 3.37 14.84 -12.78
CA VAL A 45 3.55 15.48 -14.10
C VAL A 45 3.73 16.98 -13.96
N HIS A 46 3.09 17.60 -12.95
CA HIS A 46 3.08 19.05 -12.76
C HIS A 46 3.92 19.50 -11.56
N SER A 47 4.75 18.63 -11.00
CA SER A 47 5.66 18.94 -9.90
C SER A 47 7.01 19.46 -10.39
N ASP A 48 7.84 19.90 -9.45
CA ASP A 48 9.25 20.20 -9.68
C ASP A 48 10.07 19.42 -8.64
N PRO A 49 10.93 18.46 -9.04
CA PRO A 49 11.11 17.96 -10.41
C PRO A 49 9.85 17.28 -10.97
N ALA A 50 9.73 17.20 -12.30
CA ALA A 50 8.61 16.56 -12.98
C ALA A 50 8.99 15.15 -13.47
N LEU A 51 7.99 14.31 -13.75
CA LEU A 51 8.22 13.00 -14.37
C LEU A 51 9.03 13.09 -15.67
N SER A 52 8.83 14.14 -16.47
CA SER A 52 9.57 14.34 -17.73
C SER A 52 11.08 14.53 -17.54
N ASP A 53 11.53 14.86 -16.33
CA ASP A 53 12.94 15.09 -16.02
C ASP A 53 13.68 13.79 -15.69
N LEU A 54 12.95 12.67 -15.61
CA LEU A 54 13.47 11.37 -15.22
C LEU A 54 13.32 10.34 -16.35
N PRO A 55 14.26 9.38 -16.45
CA PRO A 55 14.02 8.16 -17.21
C PRO A 55 12.77 7.41 -16.75
N THR A 56 11.95 6.93 -17.70
CA THR A 56 10.65 6.30 -17.41
C THR A 56 10.72 5.11 -16.44
N PHE A 57 11.82 4.36 -16.43
CA PHE A 57 11.98 3.22 -15.51
C PHE A 57 12.13 3.63 -14.04
N LEU A 58 12.42 4.90 -13.76
CA LEU A 58 12.48 5.47 -12.40
C LEU A 58 11.12 6.00 -11.93
N TYR A 59 10.11 6.08 -12.79
CA TYR A 59 8.79 6.62 -12.43
C TYR A 59 8.17 5.93 -11.21
N PRO A 60 8.26 4.59 -11.04
CA PRO A 60 7.71 3.94 -9.84
C PRO A 60 8.48 4.26 -8.55
N LEU A 61 9.74 4.71 -8.64
CA LEU A 61 10.54 5.15 -7.49
C LEU A 61 10.30 6.62 -7.16
N PHE A 62 9.94 7.45 -8.16
CA PHE A 62 9.67 8.87 -7.95
C PHE A 62 8.21 9.13 -7.58
N GLY A 63 7.28 8.49 -8.29
CA GLY A 63 5.85 8.61 -8.08
C GLY A 63 5.36 7.66 -6.99
N ASP A 64 5.74 7.92 -5.74
CA ASP A 64 5.49 7.04 -4.59
C ASP A 64 4.01 6.67 -4.39
N SER A 65 3.14 7.68 -4.28
CA SER A 65 1.70 7.48 -4.06
C SER A 65 1.01 6.81 -5.27
N PRO A 66 1.30 7.19 -6.53
CA PRO A 66 0.91 6.40 -7.70
C PRO A 66 1.38 4.95 -7.66
N ALA A 67 2.64 4.70 -7.28
CA ALA A 67 3.17 3.33 -7.20
C ALA A 67 2.40 2.50 -6.17
N ALA A 68 2.07 3.07 -5.00
CA ALA A 68 1.26 2.40 -3.98
C ALA A 68 -0.13 2.02 -4.51
N LEU A 69 -0.80 2.92 -5.23
CA LEU A 69 -2.12 2.67 -5.84
C LEU A 69 -2.06 1.67 -6.98
N ALA A 70 -1.01 1.70 -7.81
CA ALA A 70 -0.80 0.71 -8.86
C ALA A 70 -0.62 -0.69 -8.26
N LEU A 71 0.20 -0.82 -7.22
CA LEU A 71 0.40 -2.08 -6.49
C LEU A 71 -0.90 -2.57 -5.84
N MET A 72 -1.66 -1.67 -5.21
CA MET A 72 -2.97 -2.01 -4.63
C MET A 72 -3.97 -2.46 -5.70
N THR A 73 -4.02 -1.78 -6.84
CA THR A 73 -4.89 -2.14 -7.96
C THR A 73 -4.54 -3.53 -8.49
N LEU A 74 -3.25 -3.81 -8.68
CA LEU A 74 -2.78 -5.13 -9.09
C LEU A 74 -3.10 -6.19 -8.04
N SER A 75 -2.92 -5.87 -6.76
CA SER A 75 -3.24 -6.75 -5.63
C SER A 75 -4.74 -7.10 -5.60
N ALA A 76 -5.64 -6.13 -5.73
CA ALA A 76 -7.08 -6.40 -5.75
C ALA A 76 -7.54 -7.09 -7.03
N ALA A 77 -6.89 -6.83 -8.18
CA ALA A 77 -7.25 -7.46 -9.44
C ALA A 77 -7.06 -8.99 -9.42
N THR A 78 -6.23 -9.52 -8.51
CA THR A 78 -6.05 -10.97 -8.33
C THR A 78 -7.31 -11.65 -7.77
N LEU A 79 -8.30 -10.88 -7.28
CA LEU A 79 -9.57 -11.39 -6.80
C LEU A 79 -10.60 -11.60 -7.92
N LEU A 80 -10.40 -11.03 -9.11
CA LEU A 80 -11.33 -11.18 -10.24
C LEU A 80 -11.62 -12.67 -10.58
N PRO A 81 -10.63 -13.58 -10.62
CA PRO A 81 -10.89 -15.00 -10.84
C PRO A 81 -11.53 -15.73 -9.64
N ASN A 82 -11.60 -15.09 -8.46
CA ASN A 82 -12.15 -15.65 -7.24
C ASN A 82 -13.60 -15.20 -6.94
N LEU A 83 -14.20 -14.38 -7.82
CA LEU A 83 -15.57 -13.88 -7.65
C LEU A 83 -16.59 -15.02 -7.45
N GLY A 84 -17.50 -14.84 -6.50
CA GLY A 84 -18.49 -15.84 -6.10
C GLY A 84 -17.98 -16.81 -5.01
N ARG A 85 -16.78 -16.59 -4.48
CA ARG A 85 -16.23 -17.25 -3.29
C ARG A 85 -15.86 -16.19 -2.26
N ARG A 86 -15.61 -16.62 -1.02
CA ARG A 86 -15.14 -15.71 0.03
C ARG A 86 -13.80 -15.12 -0.36
N VAL A 87 -13.57 -13.87 -0.02
CA VAL A 87 -12.31 -13.16 -0.31
C VAL A 87 -11.12 -13.84 0.37
N ALA A 88 -11.30 -14.35 1.59
CA ALA A 88 -10.28 -15.07 2.33
C ALA A 88 -9.87 -16.43 1.69
N ASP A 89 -10.70 -16.99 0.80
CA ASP A 89 -10.38 -18.24 0.10
C ASP A 89 -9.62 -17.99 -1.22
N ALA A 90 -9.22 -16.74 -1.50
CA ALA A 90 -8.48 -16.39 -2.69
C ALA A 90 -7.16 -17.17 -2.79
N PRO A 91 -6.78 -17.65 -4.00
CA PRO A 91 -5.58 -18.47 -4.15
C PRO A 91 -4.33 -17.63 -3.89
N VAL A 92 -3.49 -18.11 -2.95
CA VAL A 92 -2.19 -17.52 -2.65
C VAL A 92 -1.06 -18.38 -3.21
N ASN A 93 0.01 -17.73 -3.68
CA ASN A 93 1.24 -18.38 -4.12
C ASN A 93 2.43 -17.44 -3.90
N ARG A 94 3.66 -17.91 -4.17
CA ARG A 94 4.87 -17.11 -3.91
C ARG A 94 4.89 -15.77 -4.66
N PRO A 95 4.67 -15.69 -5.99
CA PRO A 95 4.57 -14.40 -6.68
C PRO A 95 3.54 -13.45 -6.06
N LEU A 96 2.34 -13.94 -5.76
CA LEU A 96 1.29 -13.14 -5.12
C LEU A 96 1.70 -12.67 -3.73
N ALA A 97 2.40 -13.49 -2.96
CA ALA A 97 2.90 -13.09 -1.65
C ALA A 97 3.87 -11.90 -1.75
N TYR A 98 4.71 -11.81 -2.79
CA TYR A 98 5.57 -10.66 -3.02
C TYR A 98 4.75 -9.41 -3.40
N LEU A 99 3.77 -9.57 -4.30
CA LEU A 99 2.88 -8.48 -4.72
C LEU A 99 2.10 -7.89 -3.53
N HIS A 100 1.39 -8.73 -2.77
CA HIS A 100 0.57 -8.30 -1.63
C HIS A 100 1.41 -7.68 -0.53
N THR A 101 2.57 -8.26 -0.22
CA THR A 101 3.50 -7.70 0.77
C THR A 101 4.02 -6.33 0.33
N LEU A 102 4.43 -6.20 -0.93
CA LEU A 102 4.94 -4.94 -1.47
C LEU A 102 3.85 -3.86 -1.49
N ALA A 103 2.64 -4.20 -1.93
CA ALA A 103 1.49 -3.29 -1.91
C ALA A 103 1.20 -2.77 -0.50
N PHE A 104 1.12 -3.66 0.49
CA PHE A 104 0.94 -3.28 1.88
C PHE A 104 2.04 -2.34 2.39
N VAL A 105 3.31 -2.68 2.13
CA VAL A 105 4.45 -1.88 2.60
C VAL A 105 4.43 -0.48 1.98
N TRP A 106 4.17 -0.37 0.68
CA TRP A 106 4.04 0.94 0.01
C TRP A 106 2.88 1.76 0.57
N LEU A 107 1.69 1.15 0.71
CA LEU A 107 0.51 1.83 1.24
C LEU A 107 0.75 2.37 2.66
N VAL A 108 1.33 1.55 3.55
CA VAL A 108 1.63 1.98 4.92
C VAL A 108 2.72 3.04 4.93
N LYS A 109 3.84 2.82 4.24
CA LYS A 109 4.97 3.74 4.23
C LYS A 109 4.53 5.11 3.76
N TYR A 110 3.91 5.23 2.58
CA TYR A 110 3.54 6.54 2.02
C TYR A 110 2.27 7.11 2.61
N GLY A 111 1.36 6.27 3.11
CA GLY A 111 0.22 6.73 3.90
C GLY A 111 0.68 7.48 5.16
N VAL A 112 1.58 6.88 5.94
CA VAL A 112 2.11 7.50 7.17
C VAL A 112 3.12 8.61 6.85
N TRP A 113 4.01 8.41 5.88
CA TRP A 113 5.02 9.39 5.51
C TRP A 113 4.37 10.72 5.15
N THR A 114 3.31 10.70 4.34
CA THR A 114 2.62 11.93 3.90
C THR A 114 2.00 12.67 5.08
N VAL A 115 1.38 11.95 6.01
CA VAL A 115 0.86 12.53 7.26
C VAL A 115 1.97 13.23 8.02
N VAL A 116 3.12 12.58 8.18
CA VAL A 116 4.27 13.16 8.90
C VAL A 116 4.85 14.36 8.15
N ALA A 117 5.17 14.22 6.88
CA ALA A 117 5.85 15.23 6.08
C ALA A 117 5.07 16.56 6.02
N LEU A 118 3.75 16.50 5.84
CA LEU A 118 2.90 17.69 5.81
C LEU A 118 2.73 18.33 7.20
N ASN A 119 2.81 17.54 8.28
CA ASN A 119 2.65 18.02 9.66
C ASN A 119 3.96 18.43 10.34
N LEU A 120 5.12 18.22 9.72
CA LEU A 120 6.38 18.81 10.20
C LEU A 120 6.41 20.33 10.02
N ARG A 121 5.67 20.86 9.03
CA ARG A 121 5.56 22.28 8.71
C ARG A 121 4.10 22.69 8.50
N PRO A 122 3.24 22.59 9.53
CA PRO A 122 1.81 22.83 9.39
C PRO A 122 1.51 24.27 8.94
N ASP A 123 2.42 25.21 9.22
CA ASP A 123 2.37 26.60 8.77
C ASP A 123 2.37 26.77 7.24
N LEU A 124 2.85 25.77 6.48
CA LEU A 124 2.92 25.80 5.02
C LEU A 124 1.71 25.13 4.34
N TYR A 125 0.95 24.32 5.07
CA TYR A 125 -0.06 23.44 4.48
C TYR A 125 -1.45 23.60 5.08
N VAL A 126 -1.57 23.75 6.40
CA VAL A 126 -2.86 23.77 7.07
C VAL A 126 -3.60 25.07 6.74
N GLY A 127 -4.76 24.92 6.12
CA GLY A 127 -5.62 26.05 5.78
C GLY A 127 -6.92 25.60 5.15
N PHE A 128 -7.79 26.57 4.86
CA PHE A 128 -9.10 26.34 4.23
C PHE A 128 -9.29 27.17 2.95
N SER A 129 -8.19 27.67 2.37
CA SER A 129 -8.21 28.22 1.01
C SER A 129 -8.48 27.10 0.00
N GLY A 130 -8.95 27.44 -1.21
CA GLY A 130 -9.19 26.44 -2.26
C GLY A 130 -7.96 25.58 -2.56
N ALA A 131 -6.76 26.18 -2.56
CA ALA A 131 -5.50 25.46 -2.69
C ALA A 131 -5.23 24.52 -1.49
N ALA A 132 -5.38 25.00 -0.25
CA ALA A 132 -5.14 24.18 0.95
C ALA A 132 -6.12 23.00 1.10
N LEU A 133 -7.35 23.13 0.59
CA LEU A 133 -8.30 22.00 0.53
C LEU A 133 -7.74 20.84 -0.31
N TRP A 134 -6.91 21.11 -1.31
CA TRP A 134 -6.27 20.08 -2.12
C TRP A 134 -4.87 19.72 -1.60
N ASP A 135 -4.00 20.71 -1.43
CA ASP A 135 -2.59 20.58 -1.03
C ASP A 135 -2.39 19.99 0.37
N TYR A 136 -3.42 20.02 1.21
CA TYR A 136 -3.38 19.43 2.55
C TYR A 136 -4.52 18.45 2.76
N TRP A 137 -5.77 18.91 2.78
CA TRP A 137 -6.88 18.03 3.17
C TRP A 137 -7.14 16.89 2.18
N GLY A 138 -7.09 17.17 0.87
CA GLY A 138 -7.23 16.16 -0.18
C GLY A 138 -6.10 15.13 -0.13
N ILE A 139 -4.86 15.60 0.01
CA ILE A 139 -3.69 14.71 0.17
C ILE A 139 -3.82 13.87 1.45
N MET A 140 -4.15 14.48 2.59
CA MET A 140 -4.34 13.76 3.85
C MET A 140 -5.44 12.71 3.77
N LEU A 141 -6.58 13.03 3.15
CA LEU A 141 -7.70 12.11 3.00
C LEU A 141 -7.33 10.90 2.12
N THR A 142 -6.68 11.15 0.98
CA THR A 142 -6.26 10.08 0.07
C THR A 142 -5.24 9.15 0.71
N HIS A 143 -4.31 9.68 1.51
CA HIS A 143 -3.29 8.89 2.21
C HIS A 143 -3.84 8.18 3.46
N ALA A 144 -4.84 8.74 4.14
CA ALA A 144 -5.64 7.98 5.10
C ALA A 144 -6.33 6.79 4.43
N GLY A 145 -6.81 6.99 3.19
CA GLY A 145 -7.29 5.92 2.31
C GLY A 145 -6.26 4.82 2.12
N PHE A 146 -4.97 5.14 1.94
CA PHE A 146 -3.93 4.11 1.79
C PHE A 146 -3.82 3.21 3.02
N LEU A 147 -3.91 3.79 4.22
CA LEU A 147 -3.89 3.01 5.46
C LEU A 147 -5.11 2.10 5.56
N ALA A 148 -6.30 2.58 5.16
CA ALA A 148 -7.49 1.75 5.10
C ALA A 148 -7.35 0.60 4.08
N LEU A 149 -6.77 0.87 2.90
CA LEU A 149 -6.49 -0.14 1.89
C LEU A 149 -5.47 -1.17 2.38
N ALA A 150 -4.44 -0.75 3.12
CA ALA A 150 -3.44 -1.64 3.69
C ALA A 150 -4.07 -2.64 4.68
N LEU A 151 -5.08 -2.25 5.45
CA LEU A 151 -5.78 -3.16 6.38
C LEU A 151 -6.48 -4.32 5.67
N VAL A 152 -6.87 -4.12 4.40
CA VAL A 152 -7.65 -5.10 3.63
C VAL A 152 -6.74 -6.14 2.95
N VAL A 153 -5.52 -5.76 2.54
CA VAL A 153 -4.61 -6.66 1.79
C VAL A 153 -4.33 -8.00 2.51
N PRO A 154 -4.07 -8.03 3.84
CA PRO A 154 -3.83 -9.28 4.55
C PRO A 154 -5.00 -10.25 4.58
N ARG A 155 -6.24 -9.79 4.32
CA ARG A 155 -7.44 -10.63 4.38
C ARG A 155 -7.58 -11.59 3.20
N TYR A 156 -6.80 -11.39 2.13
CA TYR A 156 -6.76 -12.29 0.97
C TYR A 156 -5.33 -12.63 0.52
N GLY A 157 -4.32 -12.12 1.22
CA GLY A 157 -2.92 -12.29 0.90
C GLY A 157 -2.17 -13.05 1.99
N ALA A 158 -1.00 -13.56 1.64
CA ALA A 158 -0.05 -14.13 2.58
C ALA A 158 1.34 -13.55 2.32
N THR A 159 2.26 -13.69 3.27
CA THR A 159 3.64 -13.22 3.12
C THR A 159 4.67 -14.34 3.33
N THR A 160 5.92 -14.07 2.97
CA THR A 160 7.08 -14.93 3.23
C THR A 160 8.24 -14.09 3.77
N LYS A 161 9.26 -14.73 4.36
CA LYS A 161 10.49 -14.00 4.76
C LYS A 161 11.17 -13.33 3.57
N GLY A 162 11.15 -13.98 2.40
CA GLY A 162 11.69 -13.43 1.16
C GLY A 162 10.92 -12.20 0.67
N ALA A 163 9.59 -12.24 0.68
CA ALA A 163 8.75 -11.11 0.31
C ALA A 163 8.98 -9.89 1.23
N LEU A 164 9.12 -10.11 2.55
CA LEU A 164 9.44 -9.04 3.51
C LEU A 164 10.83 -8.44 3.26
N GLY A 165 11.85 -9.28 3.08
CA GLY A 165 13.21 -8.81 2.79
C GLY A 165 13.30 -8.06 1.46
N PHE A 166 12.57 -8.52 0.44
CA PHE A 166 12.45 -7.85 -0.84
C PHE A 166 11.78 -6.48 -0.72
N ALA A 167 10.64 -6.41 -0.03
CA ALA A 167 9.94 -5.14 0.19
C ALA A 167 10.80 -4.14 0.98
N LEU A 168 11.51 -4.59 2.01
CA LEU A 168 12.46 -3.74 2.75
C LEU A 168 13.58 -3.23 1.84
N THR A 169 14.17 -4.10 1.02
CA THR A 169 15.25 -3.73 0.11
C THR A 169 14.80 -2.65 -0.87
N LEU A 170 13.63 -2.83 -1.49
CA LEU A 170 13.09 -1.82 -2.40
C LEU A 170 12.75 -0.52 -1.68
N ALA A 171 12.19 -0.59 -0.46
CA ALA A 171 11.88 0.61 0.31
C ALA A 171 13.13 1.41 0.67
N LEU A 172 14.25 0.74 1.00
CA LEU A 172 15.54 1.38 1.27
C LEU A 172 16.21 1.91 -0.01
N VAL A 173 16.08 1.22 -1.14
CA VAL A 173 16.55 1.73 -2.44
C VAL A 173 15.81 3.01 -2.80
N ASN A 174 14.50 3.06 -2.57
CA ASN A 174 13.72 4.27 -2.73
C ASN A 174 14.14 5.36 -1.71
N ASP A 175 14.42 5.04 -0.44
CA ASP A 175 14.92 6.03 0.52
C ASP A 175 16.23 6.69 0.05
N VAL A 176 17.14 5.90 -0.55
CA VAL A 176 18.37 6.40 -1.15
C VAL A 176 18.09 7.23 -2.40
N PHE A 177 17.14 6.83 -3.23
CA PHE A 177 16.71 7.61 -4.40
C PHE A 177 16.17 8.98 -3.98
N ASP A 178 15.28 9.01 -2.99
CA ASP A 178 14.62 10.22 -2.52
C ASP A 178 15.60 11.19 -1.85
N TYR A 179 16.30 10.73 -0.83
CA TYR A 179 17.09 11.61 0.04
C TYR A 179 18.58 11.59 -0.26
N GLY A 180 19.08 10.51 -0.87
CA GLY A 180 20.48 10.42 -1.31
C GLY A 180 20.74 11.12 -2.64
N LEU A 181 19.74 11.13 -3.54
CA LEU A 181 19.83 11.79 -4.86
C LEU A 181 18.97 13.05 -4.98
N GLY A 182 18.13 13.36 -3.98
CA GLY A 182 17.31 14.58 -3.96
C GLY A 182 16.02 14.49 -4.76
N TYR A 183 15.51 13.28 -5.02
CA TYR A 183 14.25 13.03 -5.72
C TYR A 183 13.06 12.75 -4.79
N TYR A 184 13.14 13.19 -3.52
CA TYR A 184 12.04 13.04 -2.58
C TYR A 184 10.75 13.69 -3.09
N PRO A 185 9.56 13.22 -2.63
CA PRO A 185 8.30 13.77 -3.10
C PRO A 185 8.22 15.29 -2.95
N PRO A 186 7.59 16.01 -3.90
CA PRO A 186 7.50 17.47 -3.88
C PRO A 186 6.93 18.03 -2.56
N LEU A 187 7.69 18.89 -1.90
CA LEU A 187 7.34 19.55 -0.64
C LEU A 187 7.48 21.08 -0.76
N LYS A 188 6.78 21.82 0.09
CA LYS A 188 6.88 23.30 0.20
C LYS A 188 8.10 23.75 1.01
N TYR A 189 8.98 22.81 1.34
CA TYR A 189 10.19 23.02 2.12
C TYR A 189 11.25 21.99 1.71
N GLU A 190 12.51 22.32 1.94
CA GLU A 190 13.64 21.42 1.70
C GLU A 190 13.59 20.22 2.63
N ALA A 191 13.69 19.01 2.07
CA ALA A 191 13.74 17.81 2.88
C ALA A 191 15.08 17.73 3.63
N GLY A 192 15.03 17.82 4.95
CA GLY A 192 16.23 17.71 5.80
C GLY A 192 16.52 16.28 6.26
N ALA A 193 17.68 16.11 6.92
CA ALA A 193 18.11 14.82 7.48
C ALA A 193 17.10 14.20 8.47
N LEU A 194 16.29 15.02 9.14
CA LEU A 194 15.21 14.55 10.00
C LEU A 194 14.17 13.74 9.22
N LEU A 195 13.67 14.27 8.10
CA LEU A 195 12.67 13.58 7.28
C LEU A 195 13.26 12.33 6.63
N ALA A 196 14.52 12.39 6.17
CA ALA A 196 15.24 11.22 5.67
C ALA A 196 15.31 10.10 6.73
N GLY A 197 15.71 10.44 7.97
CA GLY A 197 15.77 9.48 9.07
C GLY A 197 14.41 8.88 9.43
N ILE A 198 13.35 9.70 9.44
CA ILE A 198 11.98 9.21 9.63
C ILE A 198 11.57 8.27 8.50
N THR A 199 11.89 8.59 7.25
CA THR A 199 11.53 7.77 6.08
C THR A 199 12.15 6.38 6.17
N VAL A 200 13.43 6.29 6.53
CA VAL A 200 14.11 5.01 6.78
C VAL A 200 13.43 4.25 7.92
N ALA A 201 13.08 4.91 9.02
CA ALA A 201 12.36 4.27 10.13
C ALA A 201 10.99 3.73 9.69
N LEU A 202 10.28 4.46 8.81
CA LEU A 202 9.01 4.02 8.22
C LEU A 202 9.18 2.80 7.31
N SER A 203 10.27 2.67 6.57
CA SER A 203 10.59 1.46 5.79
C SER A 203 10.65 0.22 6.68
N PHE A 204 11.33 0.30 7.83
CA PHE A 204 11.38 -0.80 8.81
C PHE A 204 10.02 -1.02 9.49
N LEU A 205 9.32 0.05 9.88
CA LEU A 205 8.01 -0.05 10.53
C LEU A 205 6.98 -0.71 9.61
N ALA A 206 6.88 -0.30 8.35
CA ALA A 206 5.94 -0.85 7.38
C ALA A 206 6.15 -2.35 7.16
N VAL A 207 7.42 -2.78 7.04
CA VAL A 207 7.78 -4.21 6.91
C VAL A 207 7.51 -4.98 8.20
N PHE A 208 7.77 -4.39 9.36
CA PHE A 208 7.42 -4.98 10.64
C PHE A 208 5.91 -5.19 10.77
N LEU A 209 5.11 -4.18 10.42
CA LEU A 209 3.65 -4.29 10.40
C LEU A 209 3.16 -5.34 9.41
N ALA A 210 3.74 -5.43 8.21
CA ALA A 210 3.44 -6.49 7.25
C ALA A 210 3.76 -7.88 7.83
N SER A 211 4.88 -8.02 8.54
CA SER A 211 5.26 -9.27 9.19
C SER A 211 4.29 -9.71 10.28
N ARG A 212 3.50 -8.76 10.81
CA ARG A 212 2.52 -8.97 11.86
C ARG A 212 1.10 -9.17 11.34
N ALA A 213 0.74 -8.47 10.28
CA ALA A 213 -0.61 -8.47 9.73
C ALA A 213 -0.89 -9.67 8.80
N PHE A 214 0.11 -10.12 8.04
CA PHE A 214 -0.07 -11.24 7.12
C PHE A 214 0.18 -12.60 7.78
N ASP A 215 -0.65 -13.56 7.39
CA ASP A 215 -0.35 -14.98 7.55
C ASP A 215 0.86 -15.38 6.71
N ARG A 216 1.50 -16.47 7.13
CA ARG A 216 2.63 -17.04 6.39
C ARG A 216 2.11 -17.96 5.31
N LEU A 217 2.67 -17.81 4.11
CA LEU A 217 2.40 -18.75 3.03
C LEU A 217 2.88 -20.15 3.48
N PRO A 218 1.99 -21.18 3.49
CA PRO A 218 2.36 -22.52 3.90
C PRO A 218 3.48 -23.08 3.03
N ASP A 219 4.43 -23.79 3.65
CA ASP A 219 5.48 -24.46 2.88
C ASP A 219 4.86 -25.63 2.09
N ALA A 220 5.36 -25.85 0.87
CA ALA A 220 4.90 -26.95 0.00
C ALA A 220 5.06 -28.34 0.65
N THR A 221 5.97 -28.45 1.63
CA THR A 221 6.23 -29.67 2.41
C THR A 221 5.12 -29.96 3.44
N GLU A 222 4.46 -28.91 3.94
CA GLU A 222 3.40 -29.01 4.96
C GLU A 222 2.09 -29.48 4.31
N THR A 223 1.77 -28.92 3.13
CA THR A 223 0.65 -29.35 2.27
C THR A 223 0.80 -30.78 1.75
N ALA A 224 2.02 -31.31 1.67
CA ALA A 224 2.28 -32.71 1.31
C ALA A 224 2.08 -33.68 2.48
N ARG A 225 2.28 -33.24 3.73
CA ARG A 225 2.08 -34.06 4.95
C ARG A 225 0.60 -34.20 5.33
N GLU A 226 -0.23 -33.22 4.98
CA GLU A 226 -1.68 -33.25 5.28
C GLU A 226 -2.52 -34.05 4.29
N ARG A 227 -1.96 -34.52 3.17
CA ARG A 227 -2.67 -35.44 2.28
C ARG A 227 -2.66 -36.84 2.91
N PRO A 228 -3.81 -37.39 3.36
CA PRO A 228 -3.85 -38.78 3.77
C PRO A 228 -3.46 -39.64 2.57
N ALA A 229 -2.52 -40.56 2.77
CA ALA A 229 -2.13 -41.52 1.76
C ALA A 229 -3.40 -42.26 1.31
N SER A 230 -3.89 -41.93 0.12
CA SER A 230 -5.03 -42.63 -0.49
C SER A 230 -4.62 -44.09 -0.58
N HIS A 231 -5.22 -44.91 0.28
CA HIS A 231 -5.11 -46.35 0.21
C HIS A 231 -5.66 -46.78 -1.14
N ASN A 232 -4.77 -47.12 -2.07
CA ASN A 232 -5.12 -47.95 -3.22
C ASN A 232 -5.53 -49.31 -2.68
N ARG A 233 -6.84 -49.58 -2.67
CA ARG A 233 -7.41 -50.93 -2.75
C ARG A 233 -8.61 -50.88 -3.67
#